data_AF-A0A1M2URS8-F1
#
_entry.id   AF-A0A1M2URS8-F1
#
_cell.length_a   1.000
_cell.length_b   1.000
_cell.length_c   1.000
_cell.angle_alpha   90.00
_cell.angle_beta   90.00
_cell.angle_gamma   90.00
#
_symmetry.space_group_name_H-M   'P 1'
#
loop_
_entity.id
_entity.type
_entity.pdbx_description
1 polymer ?
#
loop_
_entity_poly.entity_id
_entity_poly.type
_entity_poly.pdbx_seq_one_letter_code
_entity_poly.pdbx_strand_id
1 'polypeptide(L)'
;MKLINLGLALGLIGVLAGCAGGEHIYTNDGRCLTCINNPLTGKPINHDGSAPGSTIESRNSASIAETAQADEPAKKSSSYIEQTTTFSAPIDVDVAFVKVKKEYRYYTEQEIRQEWGIVADDKLNQFDTAYSASPSAYYHMRAPREHGNGRYVIDHKIEKQATDKSQITITVWVREDSPITPADVAGSLALRTKAALTR
;
A
#
# COMPACT_ATOMS: atom_id res chain seq x y z
N MET A 1 -21.02 64.61 10.64
CA MET A 1 -21.26 64.35 12.08
C MET A 1 -22.10 63.08 12.17
N LYS A 2 -21.77 61.97 12.84
CA LYS A 2 -20.90 61.67 13.97
C LYS A 2 -20.37 60.24 13.78
N LEU A 3 -19.11 60.03 14.16
CA LEU A 3 -18.47 58.74 14.41
C LEU A 3 -19.16 58.00 15.57
N ILE A 4 -19.02 56.67 15.65
CA ILE A 4 -18.52 55.91 16.84
C ILE A 4 -18.62 54.38 16.65
N ASN A 5 -17.45 53.74 16.83
CA ASN A 5 -17.09 52.39 17.32
C ASN A 5 -17.51 51.13 16.54
N LEU A 6 -16.58 50.39 15.93
CA LEU A 6 -15.54 49.51 16.52
C LEU A 6 -16.15 48.18 17.03
N GLY A 7 -16.26 47.22 16.12
CA GLY A 7 -16.58 45.83 16.39
C GLY A 7 -15.58 44.94 15.66
N LEU A 8 -14.53 44.56 16.38
CA LEU A 8 -13.45 43.67 15.99
C LEU A 8 -14.02 42.28 15.66
N ALA A 9 -14.10 41.91 14.37
CA ALA A 9 -14.38 40.54 13.96
C ALA A 9 -13.10 39.95 13.36
N LEU A 10 -12.41 39.13 14.17
CA LEU A 10 -11.35 38.23 13.73
C LEU A 10 -11.89 37.31 12.63
N GLY A 11 -11.63 37.66 11.38
CA GLY A 11 -11.75 36.73 10.25
C GLY A 11 -10.53 35.82 10.26
N LEU A 12 -10.70 34.62 10.84
CA LEU A 12 -9.72 33.54 10.80
C LEU A 12 -9.55 33.11 9.33
N ILE A 13 -8.54 33.68 8.65
CA ILE A 13 -8.10 33.19 7.34
C ILE A 13 -7.38 31.88 7.62
N GLY A 14 -8.13 30.77 7.53
CA GLY A 14 -7.58 29.43 7.46
C GLY A 14 -6.86 29.25 6.14
N VAL A 15 -5.65 29.82 6.05
CA VAL A 15 -4.66 29.42 5.05
C VAL A 15 -4.42 27.94 5.32
N LEU A 16 -4.92 27.06 4.45
CA LEU A 16 -4.37 25.72 4.34
C LEU A 16 -2.93 25.92 3.88
N ALA A 17 -2.06 26.07 4.87
CA ALA A 17 -0.63 26.08 4.72
C ALA A 17 -0.27 24.88 3.84
N GLY A 18 0.37 25.18 2.71
CA GLY A 18 1.10 24.16 1.98
C GLY A 18 2.07 23.53 2.96
N CYS A 19 1.94 22.23 3.17
CA CYS A 19 2.98 21.51 3.84
C CYS A 19 4.11 21.26 2.84
N ALA A 20 5.01 22.23 2.77
CA ALA A 20 6.32 22.07 2.19
C ALA A 20 7.20 21.36 3.21
N GLY A 21 7.47 20.08 2.97
CA GLY A 21 8.52 19.33 3.64
C GLY A 21 8.05 18.01 4.23
N GLY A 22 8.09 16.92 3.47
CA GLY A 22 8.19 15.55 4.00
C GLY A 22 7.13 15.07 5.01
N GLU A 23 6.02 15.80 5.22
CA GLU A 23 5.05 15.43 6.25
C GLU A 23 4.16 14.27 5.80
N HIS A 24 4.13 13.27 6.67
CA HIS A 24 3.33 12.07 6.48
C HIS A 24 1.87 12.31 6.88
N ILE A 25 0.92 11.79 6.10
CA ILE A 25 -0.51 11.92 6.39
C ILE A 25 -0.93 10.76 7.31
N TYR A 26 -1.59 11.05 8.43
CA TYR A 26 -2.04 10.06 9.40
C TYR A 26 -3.57 10.01 9.49
N THR A 27 -4.13 8.81 9.72
CA THR A 27 -5.53 8.62 10.11
C THR A 27 -5.72 8.90 11.61
N ASN A 28 -6.98 9.12 12.03
CA ASN A 28 -7.32 9.41 13.44
C ASN A 28 -6.96 8.28 14.43
N ASP A 29 -6.76 7.06 13.94
CA ASP A 29 -6.27 5.90 14.71
C ASP A 29 -4.74 5.74 14.66
N GLY A 30 -4.02 6.75 14.17
CA GLY A 30 -2.55 6.82 14.18
C GLY A 30 -1.86 6.09 13.03
N ARG A 31 -2.60 5.61 12.02
CA ARG A 31 -1.99 4.92 10.87
C ARG A 31 -1.49 5.94 9.86
N CYS A 32 -0.21 5.85 9.54
CA CYS A 32 0.37 6.65 8.49
C CYS A 32 -0.07 6.14 7.11
N LEU A 33 -0.77 6.97 6.34
CA LEU A 33 -1.22 6.70 4.97
C LEU A 33 -0.08 6.78 3.95
N THR A 34 1.01 7.48 4.29
CA THR A 34 2.18 7.64 3.43
C THR A 34 3.40 6.81 3.89
N CYS A 35 3.28 6.01 4.94
CA CYS A 35 4.36 5.16 5.46
C CYS A 35 4.14 3.71 5.05
N ILE A 36 5.23 3.01 4.77
CA ILE A 36 5.20 1.55 4.60
C ILE A 36 5.28 0.95 6.00
N ASN A 37 4.16 0.41 6.49
CA ASN A 37 4.12 -0.23 7.80
C ASN A 37 4.68 -1.65 7.74
N ASN A 38 5.42 -2.03 8.77
CA ASN A 38 5.91 -3.39 8.96
C ASN A 38 4.73 -4.33 9.19
N PRO A 39 4.51 -5.32 8.31
CA PRO A 39 3.35 -6.21 8.41
C PRO A 39 3.39 -7.15 9.63
N LEU A 40 4.53 -7.31 10.29
CA LEU A 40 4.66 -8.12 11.51
C LEU A 40 4.45 -7.32 12.80
N THR A 41 4.74 -6.03 12.81
CA THR A 41 4.73 -5.21 14.04
C THR A 41 3.79 -4.01 14.00
N GLY A 42 3.23 -3.68 12.83
CA GLY A 42 2.39 -2.50 12.62
C GLY A 42 3.13 -1.16 12.69
N LYS A 43 4.46 -1.16 12.94
CA LYS A 43 5.27 0.05 13.04
C LYS A 43 5.74 0.54 11.67
N PRO A 44 5.91 1.86 11.45
CA PRO A 44 6.50 2.38 10.20
C PRO A 44 7.91 1.82 9.98
N ILE A 45 8.23 1.35 8.76
CA ILE A 45 9.59 0.90 8.38
C ILE A 45 10.43 2.08 7.88
N ASN A 46 9.79 3.08 7.27
CA ASN A 46 10.45 4.23 6.66
C ASN A 46 10.35 5.51 7.50
N HIS A 47 9.99 5.41 8.78
CA HIS A 47 9.93 6.53 9.72
C HIS A 47 10.31 6.06 11.13
N ASP A 48 10.96 6.91 11.92
CA ASP A 48 11.55 6.60 13.23
C ASP A 48 10.54 6.43 14.39
N GLY A 49 9.26 6.22 14.08
CA GLY A 49 8.21 6.00 15.09
C GLY A 49 7.82 7.21 15.95
N SER A 50 8.43 8.38 15.75
CA SER A 50 8.04 9.61 16.46
C SER A 50 6.89 10.29 15.73
N ALA A 51 5.66 9.87 16.03
CA ALA A 51 4.45 10.61 15.63
C ALA A 51 3.98 11.51 16.79
N PRO A 52 3.61 12.78 16.54
CA PRO A 52 3.01 13.63 17.57
C PRO A 52 1.73 12.98 18.09
N GLY A 53 1.73 12.55 19.36
CA GLY A 53 0.61 11.86 20.02
C GLY A 53 0.82 10.35 20.26
N SER A 54 1.93 9.76 19.82
CA SER A 54 2.28 8.36 20.15
C SER A 54 2.97 8.30 21.53
N THR A 55 2.36 7.61 22.50
CA THR A 55 2.93 7.36 23.84
C THR A 55 3.85 6.14 23.89
N ILE A 56 4.39 5.69 22.76
CA ILE A 56 5.38 4.61 22.78
C ILE A 56 6.78 5.22 22.99
N GLU A 57 7.17 5.30 24.27
CA GLU A 57 8.53 5.62 24.68
C GLU A 57 9.53 4.67 24.01
N SER A 58 10.47 5.24 23.26
CA SER A 58 11.68 4.57 22.81
C SER A 58 12.60 4.38 24.03
N ARG A 59 12.74 3.15 24.51
CA ARG A 59 13.70 2.80 25.57
C ARG A 59 14.97 2.19 24.96
N ASN A 60 15.97 3.06 24.89
CA ASN A 60 17.42 2.88 24.98
C ASN A 60 18.08 1.55 24.59
N SER A 61 19.05 1.72 23.69
CA SER A 61 20.39 1.12 23.64
C SER A 61 20.87 0.46 24.94
N ALA A 62 21.16 -0.83 24.86
CA ALA A 62 22.10 -1.50 25.76
C ALA A 62 22.96 -2.49 24.95
N SER A 63 24.26 -2.22 24.95
CA SER A 63 25.33 -3.12 24.51
C SER A 63 25.25 -4.44 25.28
N ILE A 64 25.30 -5.57 24.57
CA ILE A 64 25.55 -6.88 25.17
C ILE A 64 26.68 -7.53 24.40
N ALA A 65 27.74 -7.84 25.17
CA ALA A 65 28.98 -8.41 24.73
C ALA A 65 28.80 -9.79 24.08
N GLU A 66 29.60 -9.98 23.04
CA GLU A 66 29.76 -11.19 22.24
C GLU A 66 30.36 -12.32 23.10
N THR A 67 29.63 -13.43 23.25
CA THR A 67 30.20 -14.71 23.65
C THR A 67 29.84 -15.74 22.59
N ALA A 68 30.87 -16.32 21.97
CA ALA A 68 30.77 -17.24 20.85
C ALA A 68 30.06 -18.54 21.23
N GLN A 69 29.07 -18.96 20.43
CA GLN A 69 28.72 -20.38 20.33
C GLN A 69 28.01 -20.74 19.01
N ALA A 70 28.69 -21.61 18.26
CA ALA A 70 28.24 -22.57 17.23
C ALA A 70 27.38 -22.06 16.06
N ASP A 71 27.96 -22.15 14.85
CA ASP A 71 27.29 -22.11 13.54
C ASP A 71 26.11 -23.11 13.46
N GLU A 72 24.89 -22.62 13.68
CA GLU A 72 23.74 -23.12 12.94
C GLU A 72 23.69 -22.40 11.59
N PRO A 73 23.41 -23.09 10.46
CA PRO A 73 23.20 -22.41 9.20
C PRO A 73 22.02 -21.46 9.39
N ALA A 74 22.30 -20.15 9.42
CA ALA A 74 21.30 -19.12 9.51
C ALA A 74 20.21 -19.44 8.46
N LYS A 75 18.99 -19.76 8.93
CA LYS A 75 17.82 -19.81 8.06
C LYS A 75 17.82 -18.51 7.28
N LYS A 76 18.11 -18.57 5.97
CA LYS A 76 17.95 -17.41 5.08
C LYS A 76 16.55 -16.89 5.31
N SER A 77 16.44 -15.76 6.00
CA SER A 77 15.21 -14.98 6.06
C SER A 77 14.85 -14.70 4.62
N SER A 78 13.79 -15.31 4.10
CA SER A 78 13.37 -15.10 2.72
C SER A 78 12.77 -13.70 2.62
N SER A 79 13.60 -12.71 2.31
CA SER A 79 13.14 -11.36 1.97
C SER A 79 12.51 -11.34 0.59
N TYR A 80 11.66 -10.34 0.39
CA TYR A 80 11.06 -10.05 -0.90
C TYR A 80 11.76 -8.83 -1.50
N ILE A 81 12.01 -8.88 -2.81
CA ILE A 81 12.41 -7.72 -3.58
C ILE A 81 11.15 -7.12 -4.21
N GLU A 82 10.94 -5.84 -3.96
CA GLU A 82 9.82 -5.07 -4.47
C GLU A 82 10.16 -4.41 -5.81
N GLN A 83 9.20 -4.38 -6.73
CA GLN A 83 9.24 -3.56 -7.93
C GLN A 83 7.88 -2.91 -8.16
N THR A 84 7.87 -1.60 -8.40
CA THR A 84 6.64 -0.84 -8.70
C THR A 84 6.69 -0.28 -10.12
N THR A 85 5.55 -0.30 -10.82
CA THR A 85 5.36 0.31 -12.14
C THR A 85 4.04 1.05 -12.17
N THR A 86 4.05 2.29 -12.66
CA THR A 86 2.86 3.14 -12.75
C THR A 86 2.66 3.65 -14.16
N PHE A 87 1.41 3.69 -14.63
CA PHE A 87 1.04 4.30 -15.91
C PHE A 87 -0.40 4.82 -15.89
N SER A 88 -0.72 5.75 -16.78
CA SER A 88 -2.10 6.21 -17.00
C SER A 88 -2.78 5.40 -18.10
N ALA A 89 -4.08 5.18 -17.95
CA ALA A 89 -4.94 4.55 -18.96
C ALA A 89 -6.16 5.46 -19.25
N PRO A 90 -6.55 5.67 -20.53
CA PRO A 90 -7.71 6.48 -20.90
C PRO A 90 -9.00 5.67 -20.75
N ILE A 91 -9.29 5.29 -19.51
CA ILE A 91 -10.47 4.53 -19.15
C ILE A 91 -10.94 4.97 -17.76
N ASP A 92 -12.25 4.97 -17.55
CA ASP A 92 -12.86 5.21 -16.25
C ASP A 92 -12.38 4.18 -15.19
N VAL A 93 -12.33 4.62 -13.93
CA VAL A 93 -11.76 3.87 -12.81
C VAL A 93 -12.55 2.60 -12.48
N ASP A 94 -13.87 2.63 -12.60
CA ASP A 94 -14.74 1.49 -12.30
C ASP A 94 -14.61 0.43 -13.41
N VAL A 95 -14.51 0.89 -14.66
CA VAL A 95 -14.26 0.00 -15.80
C VAL A 95 -12.86 -0.62 -15.73
N ALA A 96 -11.84 0.17 -15.38
CA ALA A 96 -10.48 -0.34 -15.16
C ALA A 96 -10.48 -1.43 -14.09
N PHE A 97 -11.16 -1.19 -12.97
CA PHE A 97 -11.31 -2.17 -11.89
C PHE A 97 -11.91 -3.48 -12.37
N VAL A 98 -13.04 -3.46 -13.07
CA VAL A 98 -13.70 -4.69 -13.55
C VAL A 98 -12.74 -5.49 -14.47
N LYS A 99 -12.05 -4.80 -15.38
CA LYS A 99 -11.11 -5.45 -16.31
C LYS A 99 -9.90 -6.05 -15.58
N VAL A 100 -9.28 -5.30 -14.66
CA VAL A 100 -8.12 -5.78 -13.87
C VAL A 100 -8.53 -6.90 -12.92
N LYS A 101 -9.64 -6.76 -12.20
CA LYS A 101 -10.17 -7.81 -11.31
C LYS A 101 -10.37 -9.12 -12.07
N LYS A 102 -10.98 -9.05 -13.25
CA LYS A 102 -11.22 -10.21 -14.11
C LYS A 102 -9.91 -10.82 -14.60
N GLU A 103 -9.01 -10.01 -15.16
CA GLU A 103 -7.74 -10.48 -15.71
C GLU A 103 -6.89 -11.23 -14.68
N TYR A 104 -6.84 -10.69 -13.47
CA TYR A 104 -6.02 -11.23 -12.40
C TYR A 104 -6.78 -12.16 -11.48
N ARG A 105 -8.10 -12.33 -11.62
CA ARG A 105 -8.95 -13.13 -10.72
C ARG A 105 -8.82 -12.67 -9.27
N TYR A 106 -8.90 -11.36 -9.05
CA TYR A 106 -8.96 -10.81 -7.70
C TYR A 106 -10.33 -11.07 -7.07
N TYR A 107 -10.32 -11.20 -5.75
CA TYR A 107 -11.52 -11.32 -4.95
C TYR A 107 -11.82 -10.00 -4.23
N THR A 108 -13.09 -9.62 -4.17
CA THR A 108 -13.58 -8.61 -3.22
C THR A 108 -13.59 -9.19 -1.81
N GLU A 109 -13.72 -8.34 -0.80
CA GLU A 109 -13.89 -8.81 0.57
C GLU A 109 -15.10 -9.77 0.69
N GLN A 110 -16.22 -9.46 0.05
CA GLN A 110 -17.40 -10.33 0.08
C GLN A 110 -17.11 -11.69 -0.56
N GLU A 111 -16.43 -11.72 -1.70
CA GLU A 111 -16.05 -12.98 -2.35
C GLU A 111 -15.04 -13.76 -1.51
N ILE A 112 -14.13 -13.08 -0.79
CA ILE A 112 -13.22 -13.74 0.17
C ILE A 112 -14.04 -14.38 1.31
N ARG A 113 -15.03 -13.66 1.86
CA ARG A 113 -15.89 -14.19 2.91
C ARG A 113 -16.73 -15.37 2.44
N GLN A 114 -17.19 -15.36 1.19
CA GLN A 114 -17.97 -16.44 0.60
C GLN A 114 -17.14 -17.70 0.35
N GLU A 115 -15.93 -17.54 -0.21
CA GLU A 115 -15.09 -18.67 -0.62
C GLU A 115 -14.34 -19.29 0.58
N TRP A 116 -13.91 -18.49 1.56
CA TRP A 116 -13.13 -18.97 2.71
C TRP A 116 -13.91 -19.13 4.01
N GLY A 117 -15.15 -18.63 4.08
CA GLY A 117 -16.04 -18.81 5.23
C GLY A 117 -15.38 -18.44 6.56
N ILE A 118 -15.24 -19.43 7.44
CA ILE A 118 -14.68 -19.26 8.79
C ILE A 118 -13.22 -18.79 8.82
N VAL A 119 -12.43 -19.00 7.75
CA VAL A 119 -11.02 -18.54 7.68
C VAL A 119 -10.85 -17.27 6.83
N ALA A 120 -11.95 -16.60 6.47
CA ALA A 120 -11.89 -15.39 5.67
C ALA A 120 -11.17 -14.24 6.37
N ASP A 121 -11.34 -14.08 7.69
CA ASP A 121 -10.65 -13.04 8.46
C ASP A 121 -9.14 -13.29 8.49
N ASP A 122 -8.72 -14.54 8.69
CA ASP A 122 -7.30 -14.91 8.57
C ASP A 122 -6.76 -14.60 7.18
N LYS A 123 -7.56 -14.86 6.13
CA LYS A 123 -7.18 -14.57 4.76
C LYS A 123 -7.03 -13.07 4.49
N LEU A 124 -7.94 -12.25 5.00
CA LEU A 124 -7.91 -10.78 4.87
C LEU A 124 -6.78 -10.14 5.67
N ASN A 125 -6.29 -10.80 6.72
CA ASN A 125 -5.16 -10.36 7.53
C ASN A 125 -3.79 -10.80 6.97
N GLN A 126 -3.74 -11.63 5.92
CA GLN A 126 -2.49 -12.03 5.27
C GLN A 126 -1.93 -10.89 4.42
N PHE A 127 -0.61 -10.67 4.52
CA PHE A 127 0.09 -9.68 3.68
C PHE A 127 -0.19 -9.85 2.19
N ASP A 128 -0.33 -11.10 1.71
CA ASP A 128 -0.49 -11.40 0.30
C ASP A 128 -1.89 -11.15 -0.25
N THR A 129 -2.84 -10.73 0.60
CA THR A 129 -4.24 -10.54 0.24
C THR A 129 -4.71 -9.18 0.74
N ALA A 130 -5.34 -8.40 -0.14
CA ALA A 130 -5.93 -7.12 0.25
C ALA A 130 -7.07 -6.78 -0.70
N TYR A 131 -8.10 -6.15 -0.15
CA TYR A 131 -9.14 -5.48 -0.93
C TYR A 131 -9.57 -4.22 -0.19
N SER A 132 -9.56 -3.08 -0.88
CA SER A 132 -10.25 -1.88 -0.43
C SER A 132 -10.72 -1.08 -1.64
N ALA A 133 -11.83 -0.36 -1.49
CA ALA A 133 -12.43 0.38 -2.59
C ALA A 133 -13.22 1.58 -2.10
N SER A 134 -13.19 2.64 -2.91
CA SER A 134 -14.20 3.70 -2.92
C SER A 134 -14.67 3.81 -4.37
N PRO A 135 -15.85 3.26 -4.71
CA PRO A 135 -16.35 3.28 -6.08
C PRO A 135 -16.30 4.66 -6.71
N SER A 136 -15.94 4.71 -7.98
CA SER A 136 -15.72 5.93 -8.76
C SER A 136 -14.56 6.81 -8.28
N ALA A 137 -13.72 6.35 -7.33
CA ALA A 137 -12.54 7.06 -6.84
C ALA A 137 -11.27 6.20 -6.86
N TYR A 138 -11.29 5.02 -6.22
CA TYR A 138 -10.15 4.10 -6.25
C TYR A 138 -10.51 2.66 -5.94
N TYR A 139 -9.62 1.75 -6.35
CA TYR A 139 -9.63 0.33 -6.00
C TYR A 139 -8.21 -0.15 -5.68
N HIS A 140 -8.11 -1.01 -4.67
CA HIS A 140 -6.88 -1.67 -4.26
C HIS A 140 -7.13 -3.15 -4.12
N MET A 141 -6.31 -3.96 -4.79
CA MET A 141 -6.43 -5.41 -4.82
C MET A 141 -5.06 -6.05 -4.74
N ARG A 142 -4.90 -7.07 -3.88
CA ARG A 142 -3.66 -7.84 -3.75
C ARG A 142 -3.94 -9.32 -3.64
N ALA A 143 -3.09 -10.13 -4.27
CA ALA A 143 -3.18 -11.58 -4.20
C ALA A 143 -1.82 -12.25 -4.49
N PRO A 144 -1.55 -13.43 -3.91
CA PRO A 144 -0.38 -14.24 -4.26
C PRO A 144 -0.56 -14.92 -5.62
N ARG A 145 0.52 -15.09 -6.36
CA ARG A 145 0.57 -15.81 -7.63
C ARG A 145 1.75 -16.77 -7.66
N GLU A 146 1.55 -17.83 -8.42
CA GLU A 146 2.54 -18.86 -8.67
C GLU A 146 2.77 -18.94 -10.18
N HIS A 147 4.02 -18.98 -10.60
CA HIS A 147 4.43 -19.18 -11.98
C HIS A 147 5.65 -20.08 -12.04
N GLY A 148 5.45 -21.33 -12.49
CA GLY A 148 6.47 -22.37 -12.36
C GLY A 148 6.86 -22.53 -10.88
N ASN A 149 8.16 -22.42 -10.60
CA ASN A 149 8.70 -22.50 -9.23
C ASN A 149 8.78 -21.12 -8.53
N GLY A 150 8.36 -20.04 -9.19
CA GLY A 150 8.38 -18.68 -8.63
C GLY A 150 7.07 -18.34 -7.93
N ARG A 151 7.17 -17.89 -6.67
CA ARG A 151 6.04 -17.32 -5.90
C ARG A 151 6.24 -15.82 -5.76
N TYR A 152 5.20 -15.05 -6.06
CA TYR A 152 5.21 -13.60 -5.95
C TYR A 152 3.84 -13.07 -5.55
N VAL A 153 3.79 -11.84 -5.03
CA VAL A 153 2.54 -11.16 -4.68
C VAL A 153 2.34 -10.02 -5.65
N ILE A 154 1.14 -9.89 -6.22
CA ILE A 154 0.78 -8.76 -7.09
C ILE A 154 -0.22 -7.88 -6.38
N ASP A 155 0.06 -6.58 -6.34
CA ASP A 155 -0.81 -5.51 -5.88
C ASP A 155 -1.13 -4.58 -7.04
N HIS A 156 -2.42 -4.28 -7.21
CA HIS A 156 -2.92 -3.27 -8.12
C HIS A 156 -3.62 -2.19 -7.31
N LYS A 157 -3.20 -0.94 -7.52
CA LYS A 157 -3.95 0.27 -7.16
C LYS A 157 -4.42 0.96 -8.43
N ILE A 158 -5.70 1.30 -8.46
CA ILE A 158 -6.38 1.95 -9.57
C ILE A 158 -7.01 3.21 -9.01
N GLU A 159 -6.57 4.38 -9.46
CA GLU A 159 -6.99 5.66 -8.92
C GLU A 159 -7.53 6.55 -10.04
N LYS A 160 -8.62 7.25 -9.76
CA LYS A 160 -9.20 8.20 -10.71
C LYS A 160 -8.27 9.39 -10.89
N GLN A 161 -7.92 9.69 -12.15
CA GLN A 161 -7.23 10.93 -12.51
C GLN A 161 -8.19 11.95 -13.13
N ALA A 162 -9.13 11.49 -13.94
CA ALA A 162 -10.21 12.27 -14.54
C ALA A 162 -11.43 11.36 -14.80
N THR A 163 -12.51 11.89 -15.37
CA THR A 163 -13.73 11.12 -15.66
C THR A 163 -13.46 9.90 -16.55
N ASP A 164 -12.54 10.00 -17.50
CA ASP A 164 -12.21 8.98 -18.50
C ASP A 164 -10.74 8.56 -18.42
N LYS A 165 -10.09 8.79 -17.27
CA LYS A 165 -8.67 8.51 -17.10
C LYS A 165 -8.36 7.98 -15.71
N SER A 166 -7.62 6.89 -15.67
CA SER A 166 -7.20 6.22 -14.44
C SER A 166 -5.68 6.09 -14.38
N GLN A 167 -5.12 6.20 -13.17
CA GLN A 167 -3.76 5.78 -12.87
C GLN A 167 -3.78 4.33 -12.42
N ILE A 168 -2.89 3.53 -12.99
CA ILE A 168 -2.68 2.14 -12.59
C ILE A 168 -1.29 2.05 -12.00
N THR A 169 -1.20 1.60 -10.76
CA THR A 169 0.05 1.27 -10.07
C THR A 169 0.05 -0.23 -9.80
N ILE A 170 1.12 -0.90 -10.25
CA ILE A 170 1.35 -2.32 -10.05
C ILE A 170 2.58 -2.45 -9.16
N THR A 171 2.45 -3.09 -8.02
CA THR A 171 3.59 -3.46 -7.17
C THR A 171 3.69 -4.98 -7.13
N VAL A 172 4.91 -5.49 -7.30
CA VAL A 172 5.20 -6.91 -7.19
C VAL A 172 6.27 -7.15 -6.13
N TRP A 173 6.05 -8.16 -5.29
CA TRP A 173 7.04 -8.70 -4.37
C TRP A 173 7.42 -10.09 -4.83
N VAL A 174 8.66 -10.27 -5.25
CA VAL A 174 9.23 -11.58 -5.62
C VAL A 174 10.20 -12.00 -4.53
N ARG A 175 10.19 -13.27 -4.13
CA ARG A 175 11.16 -13.77 -3.16
C ARG A 175 12.59 -13.68 -3.72
N GLU A 176 13.57 -13.35 -2.87
CA GLU A 176 14.98 -13.28 -3.28
C GLU A 176 15.56 -14.58 -3.81
N ASP A 177 15.04 -15.73 -3.36
CA ASP A 177 15.47 -17.06 -3.81
C ASP A 177 14.74 -17.54 -5.07
N SER A 178 13.91 -16.68 -5.66
CA SER A 178 13.15 -17.00 -6.85
C SER A 178 14.02 -16.98 -8.11
N PRO A 179 13.82 -17.90 -9.07
CA PRO A 179 14.54 -17.89 -10.35
C PRO A 179 14.09 -16.77 -11.31
N ILE A 180 13.05 -16.01 -10.94
CA ILE A 180 12.50 -14.89 -11.73
C ILE A 180 12.86 -13.56 -11.07
N THR A 181 13.21 -12.56 -11.88
CA THR A 181 13.54 -11.23 -11.35
C THR A 181 12.28 -10.37 -11.16
N PRO A 182 12.22 -9.48 -10.16
CA PRO A 182 11.11 -8.53 -9.99
C PRO A 182 10.87 -7.64 -11.20
N ALA A 183 11.94 -7.24 -11.90
CA ALA A 183 11.86 -6.38 -13.08
C ALA A 183 11.16 -7.07 -14.25
N ASP A 184 11.49 -8.34 -14.52
CA ASP A 184 10.86 -9.12 -15.58
C ASP A 184 9.37 -9.33 -15.29
N VAL A 185 9.04 -9.64 -14.03
CA VAL A 185 7.65 -9.81 -13.60
C VAL A 185 6.89 -8.49 -13.73
N ALA A 186 7.44 -7.38 -13.23
CA ALA A 186 6.80 -6.06 -13.34
C ALA A 186 6.56 -5.65 -14.80
N GLY A 187 7.54 -5.85 -15.69
CA GLY A 187 7.41 -5.56 -17.11
C GLY A 187 6.31 -6.39 -17.79
N SER A 188 6.28 -7.70 -17.52
CA SER A 188 5.24 -8.61 -18.00
C SER A 188 3.84 -8.20 -17.50
N LEU A 189 3.72 -7.90 -16.21
CA LEU A 189 2.45 -7.46 -15.61
C LEU A 189 1.97 -6.13 -16.19
N ALA A 190 2.87 -5.17 -16.42
CA ALA A 190 2.50 -3.91 -17.04
C ALA A 190 1.95 -4.10 -18.46
N LEU A 191 2.58 -4.96 -19.27
CA LEU A 191 2.09 -5.30 -20.62
C LEU A 191 0.74 -6.01 -20.57
N ARG A 192 0.60 -6.99 -19.68
CA ARG A 192 -0.63 -7.75 -19.48
C ARG A 192 -1.78 -6.86 -19.03
N THR A 193 -1.55 -5.98 -18.05
CA THR A 193 -2.56 -5.03 -17.57
C THR A 193 -2.95 -4.05 -18.67
N LYS A 194 -2.00 -3.51 -19.43
CA LYS A 194 -2.31 -2.65 -20.59
C LYS A 194 -3.19 -3.36 -21.62
N ALA A 195 -2.87 -4.62 -21.95
CA ALA A 195 -3.67 -5.41 -22.88
C ALA A 195 -5.07 -5.73 -22.34
N ALA A 196 -5.22 -5.97 -21.04
CA ALA A 196 -6.51 -6.20 -20.42
C ALA A 196 -7.41 -4.96 -20.45
N LEU A 197 -6.83 -3.76 -20.32
CA LEU A 197 -7.59 -2.51 -20.32
C LEU A 197 -8.15 -2.14 -21.71
N THR A 198 -7.54 -2.64 -22.79
CA THR A 198 -7.97 -2.34 -24.18
C THR A 198 -8.95 -3.35 -24.78
N ARG A 199 -9.09 -4.53 -24.19
CA ARG A 199 -10.05 -5.58 -24.62
C ARG A 199 -11.41 -5.39 -23.96
#